data_AF-A0A0P9GR30-F1
#
_entry.id   AF-A0A0P9GR30-F1
#
_cell.length_a   1.000
_cell.length_b   1.000
_cell.length_c   1.000
_cell.angle_alpha   90.00
_cell.angle_beta   90.00
_cell.angle_gamma   90.00
#
_symmetry.space_group_name_H-M   'P 1'
#
loop_
_entity.id
_entity.type
_entity.pdbx_description
1 polymer ?
#
loop_
_entity_poly.entity_id
_entity_poly.type
_entity_poly.pdbx_seq_one_letter_code
_entity_poly.pdbx_strand_id
1 'polypeptide(L)'
;MPCPGVTTGRVEVPGEDYGRIQQAVDSGKNLWRLSPVRTAQVIGTRNFGLRERDSYTFVEQYYDPGSGLQHAVVRVRHQSCTYLVELYQPIKQGQKGIWVVTEITEV
;
A
#
# COMPACT_ATOMS: atom_id res chain seq x y z
N MET A 1 7.95 21.87 -8.91
CA MET A 1 7.25 22.28 -7.68
C MET A 1 7.02 21.02 -6.87
N PRO A 2 7.31 21.00 -5.55
CA PRO A 2 6.91 19.88 -4.71
C PRO A 2 5.39 19.73 -4.80
N CYS A 3 4.86 18.50 -4.88
CA CYS A 3 3.41 18.30 -4.88
C CYS A 3 2.91 18.42 -3.43
N PRO A 4 2.29 19.55 -3.06
CA PRO A 4 1.94 19.79 -1.66
C PRO A 4 0.80 18.87 -1.24
N GLY A 5 0.90 18.31 -0.03
CA GLY A 5 -0.17 17.55 0.60
C GLY A 5 -0.05 16.03 0.51
N VAL A 6 0.93 15.48 -0.22
CA VAL A 6 1.24 14.04 -0.14
C VAL A 6 2.15 13.78 1.06
N THR A 7 1.76 12.84 1.91
CA THR A 7 2.59 12.42 3.05
C THR A 7 3.66 11.43 2.57
N THR A 8 4.92 11.69 2.93
CA THR A 8 6.08 10.85 2.59
C THR A 8 6.81 10.35 3.83
N GLY A 9 7.66 9.33 3.66
CA GLY A 9 8.37 8.62 4.71
C GLY A 9 7.65 7.36 5.18
N ARG A 10 8.11 6.80 6.31
CA ARG A 10 7.47 5.66 6.95
C ARG A 10 6.11 6.07 7.49
N VAL A 11 5.08 5.33 7.09
CA VAL A 11 3.69 5.61 7.42
C VAL A 11 3.04 4.42 8.13
N GLU A 12 2.14 4.73 9.06
CA GLU A 12 1.28 3.75 9.71
C GLU A 12 -0.14 4.29 9.68
N VAL A 13 -1.11 3.45 9.30
CA VAL A 13 -2.51 3.86 9.32
C VAL A 13 -3.05 3.64 10.73
N PRO A 14 -3.40 4.70 11.48
CA PRO A 14 -3.81 4.56 12.87
C PRO A 14 -5.11 3.76 12.99
N GLY A 15 -5.14 2.81 13.92
CA GLY A 15 -6.34 2.02 14.25
C GLY A 15 -6.61 0.84 13.32
N GLU A 16 -5.70 0.49 12.41
CA GLU A 16 -5.82 -0.75 11.64
C GLU A 16 -5.45 -1.99 12.48
N ASP A 17 -6.45 -2.83 12.75
CA ASP A 17 -6.23 -4.19 13.24
C ASP A 17 -6.07 -5.14 12.04
N TYR A 18 -4.82 -5.45 11.70
CA TYR A 18 -4.49 -6.31 10.58
C TYR A 18 -5.08 -7.72 10.71
N GLY A 19 -5.22 -8.25 11.93
CA GLY A 19 -5.84 -9.55 12.17
C GLY A 19 -7.32 -9.54 11.80
N ARG A 20 -8.06 -8.53 12.27
CA ARG A 20 -9.48 -8.33 11.92
C ARG A 20 -9.67 -8.05 10.43
N ILE A 21 -8.78 -7.28 9.81
CA ILE A 21 -8.82 -6.99 8.36
C ILE A 21 -8.59 -8.28 7.56
N GLN A 22 -7.62 -9.11 7.95
CA GLN A 22 -7.36 -10.39 7.32
C GLN A 22 -8.56 -11.33 7.42
N GLN A 23 -9.20 -11.42 8.60
CA GLN A 23 -10.42 -12.21 8.78
C GLN A 23 -11.57 -11.71 7.89
N ALA A 24 -11.72 -10.40 7.74
CA ALA A 24 -12.73 -9.84 6.84
C ALA A 24 -12.49 -10.26 5.38
N VAL A 25 -11.24 -10.23 4.93
CA VAL A 25 -10.84 -10.69 3.58
C VAL A 25 -11.04 -12.19 3.40
N ASP A 26 -10.68 -12.98 4.41
CA ASP A 26 -10.94 -14.43 4.40
C ASP A 26 -12.45 -14.73 4.29
N SER A 27 -13.31 -13.86 4.83
CA SER A 27 -14.77 -13.95 4.71
C SER A 27 -15.36 -13.36 3.41
N GLY A 28 -14.52 -12.93 2.46
CA GLY A 28 -14.95 -12.37 1.18
C GLY A 28 -15.22 -10.86 1.19
N LYS A 29 -14.92 -10.14 2.27
CA LYS A 29 -15.12 -8.69 2.40
C LYS A 29 -13.82 -7.94 2.16
N ASN A 30 -13.86 -6.68 1.74
CA ASN A 30 -12.66 -5.85 1.55
C ASN A 30 -11.57 -6.49 0.65
N LEU A 31 -11.97 -7.27 -0.36
CA LEU A 31 -11.06 -7.99 -1.26
C LEU A 31 -10.04 -7.09 -1.97
N TRP A 32 -10.30 -5.78 -2.02
CA TRP A 32 -9.34 -4.78 -2.48
C TRP A 32 -8.00 -4.82 -1.72
N ARG A 33 -7.97 -5.32 -0.48
CA ARG A 33 -6.76 -5.54 0.33
C ARG A 33 -5.84 -6.63 -0.21
N LEU A 34 -6.33 -7.50 -1.09
CA LEU A 34 -5.50 -8.55 -1.72
C LEU A 34 -4.66 -8.04 -2.90
N SER A 35 -5.00 -6.85 -3.42
CA SER A 35 -4.25 -6.21 -4.48
C SER A 35 -3.34 -5.11 -3.90
N PRO A 36 -2.03 -5.14 -4.15
CA PRO A 36 -1.14 -4.09 -3.66
C PRO A 36 -1.50 -2.74 -4.30
N VAL A 37 -1.84 -2.73 -5.59
CA VAL A 37 -2.26 -1.52 -6.32
C VAL A 37 -3.55 -0.93 -5.75
N ARG A 38 -4.60 -1.76 -5.57
CA ARG A 38 -5.87 -1.25 -5.05
C ARG A 38 -5.75 -0.82 -3.58
N THR A 39 -4.91 -1.52 -2.80
CA THR A 39 -4.59 -1.10 -1.43
C THR A 39 -3.90 0.26 -1.41
N ALA A 40 -2.83 0.45 -2.19
CA ALA A 40 -2.13 1.72 -2.31
C ALA A 40 -3.07 2.85 -2.74
N GLN A 41 -4.00 2.57 -3.67
CA GLN A 41 -4.99 3.54 -4.12
C GLN A 41 -5.97 3.94 -3.01
N VAL A 42 -6.60 2.96 -2.35
CA VAL A 42 -7.63 3.22 -1.33
C VAL A 42 -7.01 3.88 -0.08
N ILE A 43 -5.89 3.35 0.40
CA ILE A 43 -5.22 3.86 1.60
C ILE A 43 -4.52 5.18 1.32
N GLY A 44 -3.82 5.28 0.18
CA GLY A 44 -3.18 6.51 -0.27
C GLY A 44 -4.15 7.68 -0.37
N THR A 45 -5.34 7.43 -0.95
CA THR A 45 -6.37 8.47 -1.08
C THR A 45 -6.95 8.90 0.25
N ARG A 46 -7.16 7.95 1.18
CA ARG A 46 -7.80 8.24 2.47
C ARG A 46 -6.87 8.87 3.50
N ASN A 47 -5.58 8.52 3.47
CA ASN A 47 -4.67 8.83 4.57
C ASN A 47 -3.45 9.68 4.17
N PHE A 48 -3.03 9.65 2.90
CA PHE A 48 -1.70 10.17 2.51
C PHE A 48 -1.74 11.25 1.43
N GLY A 49 -2.93 11.80 1.12
CA GLY A 49 -3.08 12.92 0.19
C GLY A 49 -2.92 12.57 -1.30
N LEU A 50 -2.75 11.29 -1.63
CA LEU A 50 -2.89 10.81 -3.00
C LEU A 50 -4.35 10.92 -3.46
N ARG A 51 -4.61 10.76 -4.76
CA ARG A 51 -5.95 10.88 -5.33
C ARG A 51 -6.32 9.62 -6.05
N GLU A 52 -7.61 9.27 -6.02
CA GLU A 52 -8.12 8.10 -6.74
C GLU A 52 -7.82 8.13 -8.24
N ARG A 53 -7.73 9.34 -8.84
CA ARG A 53 -7.43 9.57 -10.26
C ARG A 53 -5.93 9.59 -10.59
N ASP A 54 -5.05 9.44 -9.60
CA ASP A 54 -3.62 9.29 -9.85
C ASP A 54 -3.35 7.99 -10.61
N SER A 55 -2.20 7.91 -11.29
CA SER A 55 -1.83 6.69 -12.00
C SER A 55 -1.06 5.76 -11.06
N TYR A 56 -1.65 4.61 -10.74
CA TYR A 56 -1.03 3.57 -9.90
C TYR A 56 -0.52 2.44 -10.79
N THR A 57 0.78 2.21 -10.78
CA THR A 57 1.45 1.19 -11.58
C THR A 57 2.17 0.22 -10.66
N PHE A 58 1.83 -1.07 -10.72
CA PHE A 58 2.60 -2.10 -10.05
C PHE A 58 4.03 -2.14 -10.62
N VAL A 59 5.03 -2.11 -9.74
CA VAL A 59 6.44 -2.16 -10.13
C VAL A 59 6.97 -3.57 -9.94
N GLU A 60 6.93 -4.05 -8.70
CA GLU A 60 7.45 -5.36 -8.33
C GLU A 60 6.82 -5.91 -7.06
N GLN A 61 7.01 -7.20 -6.86
CA GLN A 61 6.74 -7.92 -5.61
C GLN A 61 7.93 -8.83 -5.33
N TYR A 62 8.41 -8.83 -4.10
CA TYR A 62 9.56 -9.62 -3.68
C TYR A 62 9.38 -10.15 -2.25
N TYR A 63 10.13 -11.20 -1.93
CA TYR A 63 10.26 -11.69 -0.56
C TYR A 63 11.51 -11.08 0.05
N ASP A 64 11.38 -10.44 1.20
CA ASP A 64 12.51 -9.91 1.97
C ASP A 64 13.00 -10.98 2.96
N PRO A 65 14.23 -11.52 2.78
CA PRO A 65 14.79 -12.52 3.68
C PRO A 65 15.06 -11.99 5.10
N GLY A 66 15.26 -10.68 5.26
CA GLY A 66 15.55 -10.05 6.54
C GLY A 66 14.32 -10.01 7.46
N SER A 67 13.17 -9.59 6.92
CA SER A 67 11.90 -9.58 7.65
C SER A 67 11.11 -10.89 7.56
N GLY A 68 11.37 -11.71 6.55
CA GLY A 68 10.60 -12.92 6.26
C GLY A 68 9.21 -12.63 5.68
N LEU A 69 9.00 -11.44 5.11
CA LEU A 69 7.70 -10.96 4.63
C LEU A 69 7.73 -10.71 3.12
N GLN A 70 6.55 -10.82 2.50
CA GLN A 70 6.30 -10.40 1.13
C GLN A 70 6.10 -8.89 1.10
N HIS A 71 6.79 -8.25 0.16
CA HIS A 71 6.75 -6.82 -0.12
C HIS A 71 6.30 -6.58 -1.55
N ALA A 72 5.70 -5.42 -1.80
CA ALA A 72 5.32 -4.95 -3.12
C ALA A 72 5.56 -3.45 -3.23
N VAL A 73 5.96 -3.02 -4.43
CA VAL A 73 6.19 -1.62 -4.73
C VAL A 73 5.18 -1.17 -5.78
N VAL A 74 4.47 -0.08 -5.49
CA VAL A 74 3.53 0.56 -6.39
C VAL A 74 4.00 1.97 -6.69
N ARG A 75 4.25 2.27 -7.95
CA ARG A 75 4.57 3.62 -8.40
C ARG A 75 3.29 4.41 -8.59
N VAL A 76 3.24 5.60 -8.02
CA VAL A 76 2.10 6.51 -8.11
C VAL A 76 2.53 7.81 -8.77
N ARG A 77 1.90 8.17 -9.89
CA ARG A 77 2.09 9.49 -10.51
C ARG A 77 0.98 10.42 -10.05
N HIS A 78 1.32 11.37 -9.20
CA HIS A 78 0.44 12.43 -8.71
C HIS A 78 0.85 13.75 -9.35
N GLN A 79 0.03 14.24 -10.29
CA GLN A 79 0.34 15.45 -11.06
C GLN A 79 1.72 15.33 -11.76
N SER A 80 2.68 16.19 -11.39
CA SER A 80 4.06 16.17 -11.90
C SER A 80 5.01 15.31 -11.07
N CYS A 81 4.61 14.85 -9.88
CA CYS A 81 5.47 14.11 -8.95
C CYS A 81 5.24 12.59 -9.08
N THR A 82 6.29 11.84 -8.80
CA THR A 82 6.26 10.38 -8.79
C THR A 82 6.60 9.89 -7.39
N TYR A 83 5.83 8.93 -6.90
CA TYR A 83 6.03 8.31 -5.60
C TYR A 83 6.19 6.80 -5.78
N LEU A 84 6.97 6.18 -4.90
CA LEU A 84 6.99 4.75 -4.66
C LEU A 84 6.27 4.49 -3.35
N VAL A 85 5.25 3.64 -3.40
CA VAL A 85 4.50 3.19 -2.24
C VAL A 85 4.91 1.75 -1.97
N GLU A 86 5.59 1.53 -0.86
CA GLU A 86 5.98 0.20 -0.40
C GLU A 86 4.88 -0.39 0.48
N LEU A 87 4.55 -1.64 0.20
CA LEU A 87 3.57 -2.41 0.93
C LEU A 87 4.16 -3.73 1.36
N TYR A 88 3.65 -4.28 2.46
CA TYR A 88 4.00 -5.62 2.91
C TYR A 88 2.78 -6.40 3.38
N GLN A 89 2.94 -7.72 3.55
CA GLN A 89 1.89 -8.59 4.08
C GLN A 89 2.17 -8.96 5.54
N PRO A 90 1.45 -8.39 6.52
CA PRO A 90 1.75 -8.59 7.94
C PRO A 90 1.27 -9.93 8.53
N ILE A 91 0.18 -10.52 8.01
CA ILE A 91 -0.49 -11.67 8.65
C ILE A 91 -0.31 -12.97 7.88
N LYS A 92 -0.61 -12.97 6.58
CA LYS A 92 -0.44 -14.14 5.71
C LYS A 92 0.40 -13.75 4.51
N GLN A 93 1.26 -14.66 4.07
CA GLN A 93 2.09 -14.46 2.88
C GLN A 93 1.40 -15.04 1.63
N GLY A 94 1.59 -14.41 0.48
CA GLY A 94 1.09 -14.84 -0.83
C GLY A 94 -0.29 -14.28 -1.20
N GLN A 95 -0.97 -14.95 -2.14
CA GLN A 95 -2.17 -14.41 -2.81
C GLN A 95 -3.36 -14.09 -1.88
N LYS A 96 -3.40 -14.66 -0.68
CA LYS A 96 -4.46 -14.44 0.31
C LYS A 96 -4.06 -13.46 1.42
N GLY A 97 -2.84 -12.95 1.39
CA GLY A 97 -2.36 -11.96 2.34
C GLY A 97 -2.89 -10.58 2.04
N ILE A 98 -3.31 -9.87 3.08
CA ILE A 98 -3.62 -8.44 2.95
C ILE A 98 -2.34 -7.63 2.76
N TRP A 99 -2.42 -6.59 1.94
CA TRP A 99 -1.36 -5.60 1.81
C TRP A 99 -1.60 -4.42 2.76
N VAL A 100 -0.51 -3.89 3.30
CA VAL A 100 -0.48 -2.71 4.16
C VAL A 100 0.64 -1.79 3.69
N VAL A 101 0.35 -0.50 3.57
CA VAL A 101 1.34 0.51 3.19
C VAL A 101 2.29 0.76 4.36
N THR A 102 3.59 0.71 4.12
CA THR A 102 4.62 0.96 5.15
C THR A 102 5.45 2.22 4.87
N GLU A 103 5.65 2.58 3.61
CA GLU A 103 6.51 3.71 3.25
C GLU A 103 6.07 4.34 1.93
N ILE A 104 6.21 5.66 1.85
CA ILE A 104 5.95 6.45 0.64
C ILE A 104 7.15 7.35 0.36
N THR A 105 7.82 7.12 -0.77
CA THR A 105 9.04 7.84 -1.14
C THR A 105 8.83 8.62 -2.43
N GLU A 106 9.16 9.92 -2.44
CA GLU A 106 9.17 10.71 -3.69
C GLU A 106 10.43 10.41 -4.50
N VAL A 107 10.28 10.25 -5.83
CA VAL A 107 11.36 9.91 -6.77
C VAL A 107 11.44 10.86 -7.96
#